data_AF-A0A1Q7TQL8-F1
#
_entry.id   AF-A0A1Q7TQL8-F1
#
_cell.length_a   1.000
_cell.length_b   1.000
_cell.length_c   1.000
_cell.angle_alpha   90.00
_cell.angle_beta   90.00
_cell.angle_gamma   90.00
#
_symmetry.space_group_name_H-M   'P 1'
#
loop_
_entity.id
_entity.type
_entity.pdbx_description
1 polymer ?
#
loop_
_entity_poly.entity_id
_entity_poly.type
_entity_poly.pdbx_seq_one_letter_code
_entity_poly.pdbx_strand_id
1 'polypeptide(L)'
;MDREIVRRGLIEAVFVVLAGFSMGALVVVANFADYGLWLSLDVGGTIIFVALAAGIAIGLRLQDAEPQFLVLAGFVASSIAIVIVVLSVYAPVFAGVVPSLEALGPSDSARAVIIFASLFLIPIHLVGCVAGYALADFLAPEGFRRGRAPERL
;
A
#
# COMPACT_ATOMS: atom_id res chain seq x y z
N MET A 1 19.56 -18.18 20.12
CA MET A 1 18.31 -17.65 19.56
C MET A 1 18.40 -17.81 18.05
N ASP A 2 17.49 -18.58 17.46
CA ASP A 2 17.57 -18.94 16.04
C ASP A 2 17.55 -17.68 15.19
N ARG A 3 18.53 -17.52 14.30
CA ARG A 3 18.66 -16.33 13.43
C ARG A 3 17.41 -16.11 12.57
N GLU A 4 16.70 -17.18 12.27
CA GLU A 4 15.43 -17.15 11.56
C GLU A 4 14.29 -16.55 12.40
N ILE A 5 14.25 -16.82 13.70
CA ILE A 5 13.27 -16.22 14.63
C ILE A 5 13.47 -14.70 14.68
N VAL A 6 14.72 -14.25 14.73
CA VAL A 6 15.06 -12.81 14.73
C VAL A 6 14.64 -12.14 13.42
N ARG A 7 14.93 -12.76 12.27
CA ARG A 7 14.52 -12.25 10.95
C ARG A 7 13.00 -12.14 10.83
N ARG A 8 12.25 -13.19 11.19
CA ARG A 8 10.79 -13.18 11.19
C ARG A 8 10.23 -12.10 12.11
N GLY A 9 10.79 -11.96 13.31
CA GLY A 9 10.42 -10.90 14.24
C GLY A 9 10.65 -9.49 13.70
N LEU A 10 11.76 -9.25 12.99
CA LEU A 10 12.03 -7.96 12.34
C LEU A 10 11.05 -7.66 11.20
N ILE A 11 10.76 -8.65 10.35
CA ILE A 11 9.77 -8.50 9.27
C ILE A 11 8.38 -8.19 9.83
N GLU A 12 7.98 -8.90 10.89
CA GLU A 12 6.71 -8.66 11.58
C GLU A 12 6.68 -7.28 12.24
N ALA A 13 7.77 -6.84 12.86
CA ALA A 13 7.86 -5.50 13.44
C ALA A 13 7.69 -4.41 12.38
N VAL A 14 8.37 -4.53 11.23
CA VAL A 14 8.21 -3.59 10.11
C VAL A 14 6.77 -3.61 9.59
N PHE A 15 6.18 -4.79 9.42
CA PHE A 15 4.79 -4.92 9.00
C PHE A 15 3.82 -4.23 9.98
N VAL A 16 3.97 -4.45 11.28
CA VAL A 16 3.12 -3.84 12.32
C VAL A 16 3.25 -2.32 12.31
N VAL A 17 4.48 -1.80 12.19
CA VAL A 17 4.72 -0.36 12.09
C VAL A 17 4.06 0.21 10.84
N LEU A 18 4.23 -0.41 9.67
CA LEU A 18 3.60 0.03 8.42
C LEU A 18 2.07 0.02 8.51
N ALA A 19 1.49 -1.03 9.09
CA ALA A 19 0.05 -1.14 9.29
C ALA A 19 -0.47 -0.06 10.24
N GLY A 20 0.24 0.17 11.36
CA GLY A 20 -0.11 1.21 12.33
C GLY A 20 -0.06 2.61 11.73
N PHE A 21 1.01 2.94 10.99
CA PHE A 21 1.12 4.23 10.30
C PHE A 21 0.05 4.40 9.21
N SER A 22 -0.22 3.35 8.43
CA SER A 22 -1.25 3.40 7.37
C SER A 22 -2.64 3.62 7.97
N MET A 23 -2.98 2.90 9.04
CA MET A 23 -4.25 3.08 9.74
C MET A 23 -4.36 4.47 10.37
N GLY A 24 -3.29 4.94 11.02
CA GLY A 24 -3.22 6.28 11.59
C GLY A 24 -3.44 7.37 10.54
N ALA A 25 -2.78 7.27 9.38
CA ALA A 25 -2.94 8.21 8.27
C ALA A 25 -4.38 8.24 7.75
N LEU A 26 -5.01 7.07 7.56
CA LEU A 26 -6.41 6.97 7.14
C LEU A 26 -7.36 7.61 8.16
N VAL A 27 -7.18 7.35 9.45
CA VAL A 27 -8.01 7.94 10.52
C VAL A 27 -7.86 9.45 10.57
N VAL A 28 -6.62 9.95 10.45
CA VAL A 28 -6.33 11.39 10.46
C VAL A 28 -7.00 12.08 9.28
N VAL A 29 -6.85 11.56 8.05
CA VAL A 29 -7.48 12.17 6.88
C VAL A 29 -9.01 12.04 6.91
N ALA A 30 -9.55 10.92 7.40
CA ALA A 30 -11.00 10.73 7.46
C ALA A 30 -11.71 11.68 8.45
N ASN A 31 -11.06 12.06 9.56
CA ASN A 31 -11.70 12.80 10.65
C ASN A 31 -11.17 14.22 10.82
N PHE A 32 -9.96 14.51 10.35
CA PHE A 32 -9.23 15.74 10.59
C PHE A 32 -8.65 16.33 9.30
N ALA A 33 -9.24 16.06 8.14
CA ALA A 33 -8.82 16.63 6.85
C ALA A 33 -8.61 18.16 6.94
N ASP A 34 -9.48 18.86 7.66
CA ASP A 34 -9.44 20.33 7.84
C ASP A 34 -8.49 20.80 8.95
N TYR A 35 -7.99 19.89 9.79
CA TYR A 35 -7.20 20.18 11.00
C TYR A 35 -5.86 19.43 11.04
N GLY A 36 -5.44 18.86 9.90
CA GLY A 36 -4.27 18.00 9.82
C GLY A 36 -3.00 18.69 10.30
N LEU A 37 -2.34 18.08 11.29
CA LEU A 37 -1.03 18.48 11.82
C LEU A 37 0.05 18.55 10.73
N TRP A 38 -0.19 17.88 9.60
CA TRP A 38 0.62 17.91 8.39
C TRP A 38 -0.19 18.54 7.26
N LEU A 39 0.04 19.82 6.98
CA LEU A 39 -0.55 20.62 5.89
C LEU A 39 -0.37 20.01 4.48
N SER A 40 0.34 18.89 4.33
CA SER A 40 0.62 18.21 3.07
C SER A 40 -0.06 16.84 2.91
N LEU A 41 -0.77 16.32 3.92
CA LEU A 41 -1.44 15.00 3.85
C LEU A 41 -2.88 15.18 3.34
N ASP A 42 -2.99 15.42 2.04
CA ASP A 42 -4.28 15.35 1.36
C ASP A 42 -4.72 13.88 1.13
N VAL A 43 -5.97 13.70 0.68
CA VAL A 43 -6.54 12.37 0.43
C VAL A 43 -5.72 11.61 -0.62
N GLY A 44 -5.24 12.30 -1.65
CA GLY A 44 -4.39 11.71 -2.71
C GLY A 44 -3.06 11.20 -2.17
N GLY A 45 -2.37 11.99 -1.36
CA GLY A 45 -1.11 11.61 -0.71
C GLY A 45 -1.27 10.42 0.24
N THR A 46 -2.38 10.35 0.98
CA THR A 46 -2.69 9.20 1.84
C THR A 46 -2.90 7.93 1.02
N ILE A 47 -3.64 8.01 -0.08
CA ILE A 47 -3.86 6.87 -0.98
C ILE A 47 -2.52 6.35 -1.52
N ILE A 48 -1.64 7.24 -1.97
CA ILE A 48 -0.30 6.91 -2.47
C ILE A 48 0.56 6.25 -1.38
N PHE A 49 0.57 6.83 -0.18
CA PHE A 49 1.34 6.31 0.95
C PHE A 49 0.89 4.92 1.36
N VAL A 50 -0.42 4.71 1.56
CA VAL A 50 -1.00 3.43 1.96
C VAL A 50 -0.75 2.38 0.87
N ALA A 51 -0.85 2.75 -0.41
CA ALA A 51 -0.54 1.86 -1.52
C ALA A 51 0.92 1.38 -1.51
N LEU A 52 1.86 2.30 -1.25
CA LEU A 52 3.27 1.97 -1.14
C LEU A 52 3.51 1.04 0.07
N ALA A 53 2.95 1.38 1.23
CA ALA A 53 3.09 0.59 2.46
C ALA A 53 2.51 -0.82 2.29
N ALA A 54 1.36 -0.96 1.63
CA ALA A 54 0.75 -2.25 1.29
C ALA A 54 1.65 -3.06 0.35
N GLY A 55 2.22 -2.42 -0.68
CA GLY A 55 3.21 -3.05 -1.55
C GLY A 55 4.42 -3.58 -0.77
N ILE A 56 5.00 -2.75 0.10
CA ILE A 56 6.14 -3.15 0.95
C ILE A 56 5.78 -4.35 1.82
N ALA A 57 4.60 -4.34 2.44
CA ALA A 57 4.11 -5.44 3.26
C ALA A 57 3.99 -6.76 2.47
N ILE A 58 3.49 -6.71 1.23
CA ILE A 58 3.42 -7.87 0.33
C ILE A 58 4.83 -8.36 -0.01
N GLY A 59 5.74 -7.44 -0.38
CA GLY A 59 7.13 -7.75 -0.70
C GLY A 59 7.87 -8.45 0.44
N LEU A 60 7.66 -7.98 1.66
CA LEU A 60 8.21 -8.58 2.87
C LEU A 60 7.70 -10.01 3.12
N ARG A 61 6.43 -10.29 2.78
CA ARG A 61 5.81 -11.60 2.97
C ARG A 61 6.14 -12.61 1.86
N LEU A 62 6.44 -12.14 0.65
CA LEU A 62 6.76 -12.97 -0.51
C LEU A 62 8.27 -13.08 -0.80
N GLN A 63 9.11 -12.94 0.24
CA GLN A 63 10.57 -12.96 0.14
C GLN A 63 11.15 -14.25 -0.47
N ASP A 64 10.46 -15.39 -0.31
CA ASP A 64 10.91 -16.70 -0.81
C ASP A 64 10.23 -17.07 -2.15
N ALA A 65 9.39 -16.19 -2.70
CA ALA A 65 8.69 -16.42 -3.96
C ALA A 65 9.47 -15.91 -5.17
N GLU A 66 9.19 -16.48 -6.34
CA GLU A 66 9.74 -15.97 -7.60
C GLU A 66 9.21 -14.56 -7.92
N PRO A 67 10.00 -13.70 -8.60
CA PRO A 67 9.61 -12.32 -8.91
C PRO A 67 8.26 -12.16 -9.62
N GLN A 68 7.87 -13.14 -10.44
CA GLN A 68 6.57 -13.13 -11.12
C GLN A 68 5.38 -13.17 -10.15
N PHE A 69 5.51 -13.84 -9.01
CA PHE A 69 4.46 -13.89 -7.98
C PHE A 69 4.35 -12.56 -7.24
N LEU A 70 5.46 -11.83 -7.06
CA LEU A 70 5.44 -10.47 -6.50
C LEU A 70 4.68 -9.51 -7.43
N VAL A 71 4.94 -9.58 -8.73
CA VAL A 71 4.24 -8.76 -9.73
C VAL A 71 2.74 -9.09 -9.72
N LEU A 72 2.38 -10.38 -9.73
CA LEU A 72 0.98 -10.80 -9.69
C LEU A 72 0.28 -10.35 -8.40
N ALA A 73 0.90 -10.55 -7.24
CA ALA A 73 0.34 -10.15 -5.96
C ALA A 73 0.17 -8.62 -5.87
N GLY A 74 1.16 -7.86 -6.34
CA GLY A 74 1.07 -6.40 -6.42
C GLY A 74 -0.04 -5.93 -7.37
N PHE A 75 -0.21 -6.60 -8.52
CA PHE A 75 -1.28 -6.29 -9.48
C PHE A 75 -2.68 -6.60 -8.91
N VAL A 76 -2.85 -7.76 -8.28
CA VAL A 76 -4.13 -8.16 -7.67
C VAL A 76 -4.48 -7.23 -6.50
N ALA A 77 -3.53 -6.96 -5.61
CA ALA A 77 -3.75 -6.08 -4.47
C ALA A 77 -4.08 -4.64 -4.91
N SER A 78 -3.36 -4.10 -5.89
CA SER A 78 -3.66 -2.77 -6.44
C SER A 78 -4.99 -2.71 -7.18
N SER A 79 -5.38 -3.77 -7.90
CA SER A 79 -6.70 -3.85 -8.54
C SER A 79 -7.82 -3.81 -7.51
N ILE A 80 -7.68 -4.57 -6.41
CA ILE A 80 -8.62 -4.55 -5.29
C ILE A 80 -8.66 -3.14 -4.66
N ALA A 81 -7.50 -2.51 -4.45
CA ALA A 81 -7.43 -1.16 -3.90
C ALA A 81 -8.12 -0.13 -4.79
N ILE A 82 -7.95 -0.20 -6.12
CA ILE A 82 -8.65 0.66 -7.09
C ILE A 82 -10.16 0.50 -6.95
N VAL A 83 -10.66 -0.75 -6.92
CA VAL A 83 -12.09 -1.03 -6.76
C VAL A 83 -12.61 -0.43 -5.44
N ILE A 84 -11.89 -0.62 -4.34
CA ILE A 84 -12.27 -0.05 -3.04
C ILE A 84 -12.33 1.48 -3.12
N VAL A 85 -11.30 2.14 -3.65
CA VAL A 85 -11.25 3.61 -3.80
C VAL A 85 -12.43 4.11 -4.63
N VAL A 86 -12.69 3.49 -5.78
CA VAL A 86 -13.82 3.84 -6.64
C VAL A 86 -15.14 3.67 -5.90
N LEU A 87 -15.38 2.50 -5.28
CA LEU A 87 -16.60 2.26 -4.52
C LEU A 87 -16.78 3.26 -3.37
N SER A 88 -15.70 3.62 -2.68
CA SER A 88 -15.73 4.62 -1.59
C SER A 88 -16.11 6.01 -2.10
N VAL A 89 -15.62 6.43 -3.26
CA VAL A 89 -16.01 7.72 -3.88
C VAL A 89 -17.51 7.75 -4.19
N TYR A 90 -18.08 6.63 -4.64
CA TYR A 90 -19.50 6.53 -5.01
C TYR A 90 -20.42 6.06 -3.86
N ALA A 91 -19.85 5.68 -2.71
CA ALA A 91 -20.61 5.11 -1.59
C ALA A 91 -21.77 5.99 -1.08
N PRO A 92 -21.64 7.33 -0.94
CA PRO A 92 -22.75 8.18 -0.51
C PRO A 92 -23.95 8.16 -1.47
N VAL A 93 -23.69 8.00 -2.77
CA VAL A 93 -24.73 7.88 -3.80
C VAL A 93 -25.41 6.51 -3.67
N PHE A 94 -24.62 5.43 -3.55
CA PHE A 94 -25.17 4.09 -3.35
C PHE A 94 -25.96 3.94 -2.04
N ALA A 95 -25.56 4.67 -1.00
CA ALA A 95 -26.23 4.71 0.29
C ALA A 95 -27.49 5.61 0.29
N GLY A 96 -27.80 6.31 -0.81
CA GLY A 96 -28.95 7.21 -0.90
C GLY A 96 -28.82 8.48 -0.04
N VAL A 97 -27.62 8.78 0.45
CA VAL A 97 -27.34 9.99 1.25
C VAL A 97 -27.38 11.23 0.36
N VAL A 98 -26.99 11.09 -0.92
CA VAL A 98 -26.95 12.19 -1.90
C VAL A 98 -27.61 11.74 -3.22
N PRO A 99 -28.49 12.57 -3.83
CA PRO A 99 -29.33 12.14 -4.96
C PRO A 99 -28.58 11.96 -6.29
N SER A 100 -27.43 12.62 -6.48
CA SER A 100 -26.59 12.47 -7.67
C SER A 100 -25.16 12.93 -7.38
N LEU A 101 -24.23 12.60 -8.29
CA LEU A 101 -22.82 13.02 -8.19
C LEU A 101 -22.64 14.54 -8.17
N GLU A 102 -23.53 15.26 -8.85
CA GLU A 102 -23.55 16.72 -8.93
C GLU A 102 -23.98 17.35 -7.59
N ALA A 103 -24.82 16.66 -6.82
CA ALA A 103 -25.29 17.12 -5.51
C ALA A 103 -24.27 16.95 -4.37
N LEU A 104 -23.14 16.29 -4.62
CA LEU A 104 -22.00 16.18 -3.69
C LEU A 104 -21.14 17.47 -3.62
N GLY A 105 -21.61 18.58 -4.21
CA GLY A 105 -20.97 19.90 -4.15
C GLY A 105 -19.73 20.06 -5.06
N PRO A 106 -19.05 21.23 -5.03
CA PRO A 106 -17.94 21.58 -5.91
C PRO A 106 -16.62 20.90 -5.49
N SER A 107 -16.67 19.59 -5.24
CA SER A 107 -15.55 18.71 -4.92
C SER A 107 -14.97 18.02 -6.15
N ASP A 108 -15.30 18.47 -7.36
CA ASP A 108 -14.76 17.91 -8.61
C ASP A 108 -13.24 17.87 -8.63
N SER A 109 -12.57 18.84 -7.99
CA SER A 109 -11.12 18.82 -7.79
C SER A 109 -10.65 17.69 -6.88
N ALA A 110 -11.28 17.49 -5.72
CA ALA A 110 -10.91 16.42 -4.78
C ALA A 110 -11.18 15.02 -5.35
N ARG A 111 -12.30 14.84 -6.06
CA ARG A 111 -12.63 13.59 -6.75
C ARG A 111 -11.69 13.31 -7.92
N ALA A 112 -11.37 14.33 -8.71
CA ALA A 112 -10.38 14.21 -9.78
C ALA A 112 -9.01 13.84 -9.23
N VAL A 113 -8.60 14.40 -8.09
CA VAL A 113 -7.35 14.04 -7.40
C VAL A 113 -7.35 12.58 -6.95
N ILE A 114 -8.45 12.09 -6.37
CA ILE A 114 -8.59 10.68 -5.95
C ILE A 114 -8.52 9.73 -7.15
N ILE A 115 -9.26 10.04 -8.22
CA ILE A 115 -9.27 9.24 -9.45
C ILE A 115 -7.88 9.27 -10.11
N PHE A 116 -7.25 10.44 -10.19
CA PHE A 116 -5.90 10.59 -10.74
C PHE A 116 -4.88 9.81 -9.91
N ALA A 117 -4.92 9.90 -8.57
CA ALA A 117 -4.07 9.11 -7.68
C ALA A 117 -4.29 7.60 -7.86
N SER A 118 -5.54 7.17 -8.14
CA SER A 118 -5.86 5.76 -8.37
C SER A 118 -5.13 5.15 -9.57
N LEU A 119 -4.81 5.95 -10.61
CA LEU A 119 -4.06 5.50 -11.79
C LEU A 119 -2.63 5.06 -11.44
N PHE A 120 -2.07 5.61 -10.37
CA PHE A 120 -0.73 5.29 -9.89
C PHE A 120 -0.72 4.12 -8.89
N LEU A 121 -1.87 3.59 -8.48
CA LEU A 121 -1.92 2.53 -7.47
C LEU A 121 -1.16 1.27 -7.92
N ILE A 122 -1.32 0.85 -9.17
CA ILE A 122 -0.60 -0.31 -9.71
C ILE A 122 0.93 -0.09 -9.67
N PRO A 123 1.49 0.96 -10.31
CA PRO A 123 2.93 1.16 -10.28
C PRO A 123 3.47 1.37 -8.87
N ILE A 124 2.74 2.07 -8.00
CA ILE A 124 3.16 2.27 -6.59
C ILE A 124 3.20 0.96 -5.82
N HIS A 125 2.18 0.11 -5.95
CA HIS A 125 2.18 -1.21 -5.30
C HIS A 125 3.34 -2.07 -5.77
N LEU A 126 3.64 -2.06 -7.07
CA LEU A 126 4.76 -2.81 -7.64
C LEU A 126 6.10 -2.30 -7.12
N VAL A 127 6.30 -0.98 -7.08
CA VAL A 127 7.48 -0.36 -6.47
C VAL A 127 7.60 -0.75 -4.99
N GLY A 128 6.48 -0.72 -4.25
CA GLY A 128 6.44 -1.18 -2.87
C GLY A 128 6.81 -2.65 -2.72
N CYS A 129 6.28 -3.54 -3.57
CA CYS A 129 6.59 -4.97 -3.56
C CYS A 129 8.09 -5.22 -3.78
N VAL A 130 8.69 -4.54 -4.75
CA VAL A 130 10.14 -4.64 -5.02
C VAL A 130 10.95 -4.09 -3.84
N ALA A 131 10.55 -2.96 -3.27
CA ALA A 131 11.22 -2.37 -2.11
C ALA A 131 11.12 -3.28 -0.87
N GLY A 132 9.95 -3.85 -0.59
CA GLY A 132 9.72 -4.78 0.50
C GLY A 132 10.50 -6.09 0.33
N TYR A 133 10.56 -6.61 -0.90
CA TYR A 133 11.36 -7.78 -1.23
C TYR A 133 12.86 -7.51 -1.01
N ALA A 134 13.38 -6.39 -1.51
CA ALA A 134 14.76 -5.99 -1.30
C ALA A 134 15.08 -5.73 0.19
N LEU A 135 14.12 -5.18 0.94
CA LEU A 135 14.23 -4.99 2.38
C LEU A 135 14.29 -6.34 3.12
N ALA A 136 13.48 -7.32 2.72
CA ALA A 136 13.53 -8.66 3.27
C ALA A 136 14.89 -9.35 3.00
N ASP A 137 15.44 -9.17 1.80
CA ASP A 137 16.77 -9.65 1.43
C ASP A 137 17.89 -8.93 2.21
N PHE A 138 17.76 -7.62 2.47
CA PHE A 138 18.70 -6.86 3.31
C PHE A 138 18.66 -7.30 4.77
N LEU A 139 17.47 -7.62 5.29
CA LEU A 139 17.27 -8.14 6.64
C LEU A 139 17.69 -9.62 6.78
N ALA A 140 18.03 -10.30 5.68
CA ALA A 140 18.51 -11.67 5.70
C ALA A 140 19.99 -11.73 6.16
N PRO A 141 20.37 -12.66 7.07
CA PRO A 141 21.76 -12.83 7.49
C PRO A 141 22.68 -13.16 6.30
N GLU A 142 23.92 -12.67 6.34
CA GLU A 142 24.94 -12.76 5.26
C GLU A 142 25.20 -14.19 4.71
N GLY A 143 24.77 -15.25 5.41
CA GLY A 143 24.87 -16.64 4.98
C GLY A 143 23.82 -17.10 3.96
N PHE A 144 22.66 -16.43 3.84
CA PHE A 144 21.62 -16.76 2.83
C PHE A 144 21.89 -16.10 1.47
N ARG A 145 22.75 -15.07 1.45
CA ARG A 145 23.18 -14.35 0.23
C ARG A 145 23.91 -15.24 -0.80
N ARG A 146 24.37 -16.43 -0.39
CA ARG A 146 25.05 -17.43 -1.23
C ARG A 146 24.16 -18.57 -1.75
N GLY A 147 22.87 -18.60 -1.38
CA GLY A 147 21.95 -19.68 -1.74
C GLY A 147 21.27 -19.56 -3.11
N ARG A 148 21.21 -18.36 -3.72
CA ARG A 148 20.87 -18.22 -5.14
C ARG A 148 22.13 -18.47 -5.97
N ALA A 149 22.69 -19.66 -5.84
CA ALA A 149 23.52 -20.20 -6.89
C ALA A 149 22.64 -20.27 -8.16
N PRO A 150 23.12 -19.82 -9.33
CA PRO A 150 22.41 -20.00 -10.57
C PRO A 150 22.43 -21.49 -10.91
N GLU A 151 21.48 -22.25 -10.36
CA GLU A 151 21.27 -23.61 -10.81
C GLU A 151 20.45 -23.60 -12.11
N ARG A 152 21.23 -23.67 -13.19
CA ARG A 152 20.99 -24.45 -14.42
C ARG A 152 20.09 -23.81 -15.49
N LEU A 153 20.80 -23.27 -16.48
CA LEU A 153 20.53 -23.49 -17.92
C LEU A 153 20.38 -24.98 -18.23
#